data_AF-A0A949WNU2-F1
#
_entry.id   AF-A0A949WNU2-F1
#
_cell.length_a   1.000
_cell.length_b   1.000
_cell.length_c   1.000
_cell.angle_alpha   90.00
_cell.angle_beta   90.00
_cell.angle_gamma   90.00
#
_symmetry.space_group_name_H-M   'P 1'
#
loop_
_entity.id
_entity.type
_entity.pdbx_description
1 polymer ?
#
loop_
_entity_poly.entity_id
_entity_poly.type
_entity_poly.pdbx_seq_one_letter_code
_entity_poly.pdbx_strand_id
1 'polypeptide(L)'
;MTLAVIKFSSEDCGICHKMSFYDKKVAQELGLEFIDVKMQDTATYRKYRKVLLTQYPDKSEMGWPTYIICDSPEEEVKILGEVKGGHPKGEFRTRLQSVIGENSN
;
A
#
# COMPACT_ATOMS: atom_id res chain seq x y z
N MET A 1 -4.74 -17.70 -1.42
CA MET A 1 -4.90 -16.31 -0.95
C MET A 1 -3.69 -15.55 -1.43
N THR A 2 -3.90 -14.46 -2.16
CA THR A 2 -2.81 -13.64 -2.70
C THR A 2 -2.84 -12.32 -1.97
N LEU A 3 -1.82 -12.10 -1.15
CA LEU A 3 -1.67 -10.84 -0.43
C LEU A 3 -1.16 -9.76 -1.37
N ALA A 4 -1.76 -8.59 -1.29
CA ALA A 4 -1.34 -7.42 -2.05
C ALA A 4 -0.97 -6.27 -1.11
N VAL A 5 -0.04 -5.45 -1.57
CA VAL A 5 0.22 -4.13 -1.02
C VAL A 5 -0.09 -3.07 -2.07
N ILE A 6 -1.05 -2.21 -1.76
CA ILE A 6 -1.49 -1.13 -2.63
C ILE A 6 -0.87 0.17 -2.14
N LYS A 7 0.03 0.75 -2.94
CA LYS A 7 0.63 2.04 -2.65
C LYS A 7 -0.20 3.14 -3.28
N PHE A 8 -0.87 3.94 -2.46
CA PHE A 8 -1.46 5.21 -2.89
C PHE A 8 -0.42 6.33 -2.80
N SER A 9 -0.21 7.01 -3.92
CA SER A 9 0.77 8.10 -4.04
C SER A 9 0.27 9.25 -4.91
N SER A 10 0.93 10.41 -4.79
CA SER A 10 0.70 11.57 -5.65
C SER A 10 1.91 11.80 -6.56
N GLU A 11 1.69 12.27 -7.78
CA GLU A 11 2.77 12.70 -8.68
C GLU A 11 3.60 13.86 -8.11
N ASP A 12 2.99 14.69 -7.26
CA ASP A 12 3.66 15.82 -6.61
C ASP A 12 4.41 15.43 -5.32
N CYS A 13 4.47 14.14 -4.99
CA CYS A 13 5.13 13.63 -3.79
C CYS A 13 6.55 13.13 -4.10
N GLY A 14 7.55 13.97 -3.85
CA GLY A 14 8.96 13.63 -4.10
C GLY A 14 9.46 12.39 -3.33
N ILE A 15 8.92 12.12 -2.14
CA ILE A 15 9.24 10.91 -1.35
C ILE A 15 8.66 9.65 -2.00
N CYS A 16 7.45 9.75 -2.57
CA CYS A 16 6.75 8.64 -3.21
C CYS A 16 7.52 8.11 -4.43
N HIS A 17 8.16 9.01 -5.20
CA HIS A 17 9.01 8.63 -6.34
C HIS A 17 10.32 7.98 -5.90
N LYS A 18 11.00 8.56 -4.90
CA LYS A 18 12.30 8.06 -4.40
C LYS A 18 12.21 6.64 -3.84
N MET A 19 11.08 6.30 -3.21
CA MET A 19 10.92 5.02 -2.52
C MET A 19 10.31 3.92 -3.40
N SER A 20 9.58 4.27 -4.46
CA SER A 20 8.79 3.32 -5.26
C SER A 20 9.53 2.05 -5.72
N PHE A 21 10.76 2.20 -6.24
CA PHE A 21 11.54 1.04 -6.71
C PHE A 21 11.93 0.10 -5.56
N TYR A 22 12.31 0.67 -4.43
CA TYR A 22 12.69 -0.09 -3.25
C TYR A 22 11.47 -0.80 -2.64
N ASP A 23 10.35 -0.10 -2.51
CA ASP A 23 9.12 -0.65 -1.91
C ASP A 23 8.58 -1.81 -2.74
N LYS A 24 8.56 -1.65 -4.08
CA LYS A 24 8.18 -2.71 -5.00
C LYS A 24 9.07 -3.94 -4.82
N LYS A 25 10.39 -3.75 -4.76
CA LYS A 25 11.34 -4.84 -4.57
C LYS A 25 11.07 -5.57 -3.24
N VAL A 26 10.90 -4.85 -2.15
CA VAL A 26 10.62 -5.44 -0.83
C VAL A 26 9.31 -6.21 -0.83
N ALA A 27 8.25 -5.66 -1.43
CA ALA A 27 6.96 -6.32 -1.51
C ALA A 27 7.05 -7.66 -2.26
N GLN A 28 7.72 -7.66 -3.42
CA GLN A 28 7.94 -8.87 -4.22
C GLN A 28 8.81 -9.90 -3.48
N GLU A 29 9.85 -9.47 -2.77
CA GLU A 29 10.69 -10.34 -1.94
C GLU A 29 9.92 -10.98 -0.78
N LEU A 30 8.81 -10.37 -0.34
CA LEU A 30 7.92 -10.89 0.68
C LEU A 30 6.73 -11.68 0.10
N GLY A 31 6.70 -11.90 -1.22
CA GLY A 31 5.64 -12.65 -1.90
C GLY A 31 4.33 -11.90 -2.07
N LEU A 32 4.33 -10.57 -1.91
CA LEU A 32 3.16 -9.72 -2.10
C LEU A 32 3.06 -9.24 -3.54
N GLU A 33 1.83 -9.13 -4.03
CA GLU A 33 1.55 -8.33 -5.23
C GLU A 33 1.72 -6.85 -4.90
N PHE A 34 2.48 -6.11 -5.72
CA PHE A 34 2.67 -4.67 -5.55
C PHE A 34 1.86 -3.89 -6.57
N ILE A 35 0.88 -3.12 -6.08
CA ILE A 35 -0.02 -2.31 -6.91
C ILE A 35 0.30 -0.83 -6.66
N ASP A 36 0.83 -0.14 -7.68
CA ASP A 36 1.11 1.30 -7.61
C ASP A 36 -0.09 2.11 -8.10
N VAL A 37 -0.73 2.85 -7.20
CA VAL A 37 -1.88 3.70 -7.49
C VAL A 37 -1.48 5.16 -7.33
N LYS A 38 -1.33 5.85 -8.46
CA LYS A 38 -1.21 7.30 -8.47
C LYS A 38 -2.59 7.93 -8.45
N MET A 39 -2.80 8.93 -7.59
CA MET A 39 -4.10 9.61 -7.48
C MET A 39 -4.51 10.31 -8.78
N GLN A 40 -3.52 10.73 -9.57
CA GLN A 40 -3.69 11.34 -10.89
C GLN A 40 -4.05 10.30 -11.98
N ASP A 41 -3.68 9.02 -11.80
CA ASP A 41 -4.10 7.95 -12.69
C ASP A 41 -5.54 7.51 -12.34
N THR A 42 -6.49 8.21 -12.95
CA THR A 42 -7.92 8.01 -12.66
C THR A 42 -8.42 6.60 -12.97
N ALA A 43 -7.80 5.86 -13.91
CA ALA A 43 -8.23 4.51 -14.25
C ALA A 43 -7.88 3.53 -13.14
N THR A 44 -6.60 3.51 -12.74
CA THR A 44 -6.11 2.66 -11.65
C THR A 44 -6.71 3.07 -10.31
N TYR A 45 -6.80 4.37 -10.05
CA TYR A 45 -7.44 4.88 -8.83
C TYR A 45 -8.90 4.43 -8.73
N ARG A 46 -9.70 4.50 -9.80
CA ARG A 46 -11.10 4.06 -9.76
C ARG A 46 -11.25 2.57 -9.41
N LYS A 47 -10.31 1.74 -9.85
CA LYS A 47 -10.28 0.30 -9.55
C LYS A 47 -10.05 0.06 -8.05
N TYR A 48 -9.08 0.74 -7.45
CA TYR A 48 -8.66 0.47 -6.06
C TYR A 48 -9.16 1.46 -5.01
N ARG A 49 -9.86 2.54 -5.40
CA ARG A 49 -10.35 3.56 -4.45
C ARG A 49 -11.25 2.99 -3.37
N LYS A 50 -11.94 1.88 -3.64
CA LYS A 50 -12.78 1.22 -2.64
C LYS A 50 -11.93 0.78 -1.44
N VAL A 51 -10.75 0.20 -1.68
CA VAL A 51 -9.79 -0.19 -0.64
C VAL A 51 -9.39 1.03 0.20
N LEU A 52 -9.03 2.12 -0.48
CA LEU A 52 -8.62 3.36 0.19
C LEU A 52 -9.76 3.94 1.04
N LEU A 53 -10.97 4.01 0.52
CA LEU A 53 -12.12 4.61 1.20
C LEU A 53 -12.70 3.72 2.30
N THR A 54 -12.47 2.40 2.26
CA THR A 54 -12.77 1.52 3.40
C THR A 54 -11.92 1.89 4.61
N GLN A 55 -10.63 2.19 4.40
CA GLN A 55 -9.72 2.62 5.48
C GLN A 55 -9.88 4.11 5.82
N TYR A 56 -10.13 4.94 4.81
CA TYR A 56 -10.18 6.40 4.91
C TYR A 56 -11.43 6.97 4.21
N PRO A 57 -12.61 6.89 4.82
CA PRO A 57 -13.85 7.36 4.21
C PRO A 57 -13.82 8.84 3.80
N ASP A 58 -13.12 9.68 4.56
CA ASP A 58 -13.00 11.13 4.37
C ASP A 58 -11.57 11.59 3.97
N LYS A 59 -10.61 10.67 3.91
CA LYS A 59 -9.19 10.90 3.59
C LYS A 59 -8.43 11.84 4.53
N SER A 60 -8.98 12.17 5.70
CA SER A 60 -8.41 13.18 6.59
C SER A 60 -7.10 12.74 7.26
N GLU A 61 -6.89 11.45 7.47
CA GLU A 61 -5.72 10.88 8.16
C GLU A 61 -4.72 10.15 7.23
N MET A 62 -4.81 10.42 5.93
CA MET A 62 -3.88 9.84 4.96
C MET A 62 -2.48 10.45 5.08
N GLY A 63 -1.46 9.60 5.22
CA GLY A 63 -0.05 9.97 5.14
C GLY A 63 0.57 9.47 3.83
N TRP A 64 1.25 10.33 3.07
CA TRP A 64 1.84 9.97 1.78
C TRP A 64 3.30 9.49 1.88
N PRO A 65 3.69 8.45 1.13
CA PRO A 65 2.84 7.44 0.49
C PRO A 65 2.05 6.61 1.52
N THR A 66 0.85 6.17 1.17
CA THR A 66 0.04 5.25 2.00
C THR A 66 0.11 3.87 1.38
N TYR A 67 0.45 2.84 2.15
CA TYR A 67 0.46 1.45 1.73
C TYR A 67 -0.62 0.70 2.49
N ILE A 68 -1.60 0.12 1.79
CA ILE A 68 -2.63 -0.73 2.38
C ILE A 68 -2.33 -2.17 2.02
N ILE A 69 -2.28 -3.04 3.02
CA ILE A 69 -2.07 -4.48 2.86
C ILE A 69 -3.44 -5.13 2.94
N CYS A 70 -3.80 -5.95 1.95
CA CYS A 70 -5.07 -6.64 1.92
C CYS A 70 -4.97 -8.03 1.28
N ASP A 71 -5.93 -8.88 1.61
CA ASP A 71 -6.23 -10.08 0.83
C ASP A 71 -7.22 -9.72 -0.29
N SER A 72 -6.98 -10.27 -1.48
CA SER A 72 -7.86 -10.14 -2.65
C SER A 72 -8.28 -8.70 -2.99
N PRO A 73 -7.38 -7.87 -3.56
CA PRO A 73 -7.63 -6.45 -3.83
C PRO A 73 -8.75 -6.17 -4.86
N GLU A 74 -9.25 -7.20 -5.56
CA GLU A 74 -10.27 -7.08 -6.62
C GLU A 74 -11.67 -7.60 -6.22
N GLU A 75 -11.80 -8.31 -5.09
CA GLU A 75 -13.07 -8.93 -4.65
C GLU A 75 -13.57 -8.33 -3.33
N GLU A 76 -13.85 -9.15 -2.32
CA GLU A 76 -14.06 -8.71 -0.94
C GLU A 76 -12.72 -8.37 -0.30
N VAL A 77 -12.34 -7.10 -0.44
CA VAL A 77 -11.12 -6.55 0.15
C VAL A 77 -11.15 -6.75 1.67
N LYS A 78 -10.29 -7.64 2.15
CA LYS A 78 -9.99 -7.78 3.58
C LYS A 78 -8.70 -7.04 3.89
N ILE A 79 -8.81 -5.87 4.49
CA ILE A 79 -7.64 -5.09 4.92
C ILE A 79 -6.98 -5.81 6.10
N LEU A 80 -5.68 -6.06 5.98
CA LEU A 80 -4.83 -6.64 7.03
C LEU A 80 -4.13 -5.56 7.85
N GLY A 81 -3.84 -4.41 7.23
CA GLY A 81 -3.25 -3.28 7.91
C GLY A 81 -2.67 -2.27 6.93
N GLU A 82 -1.87 -1.34 7.46
CA GLU A 82 -1.31 -0.24 6.68
C GLU A 82 0.08 0.17 7.15
N VAL A 83 0.81 0.80 6.23
CA VAL A 83 2.08 1.50 6.47
C VAL A 83 1.94 2.90 5.87
N LYS A 84 2.35 3.95 6.60
CA LYS A 84 2.22 5.35 6.15
C LYS A 84 3.57 6.07 6.13
N GLY A 85 3.77 6.87 5.11
CA GLY A 85 4.90 7.78 4.99
C GLY A 85 6.13 7.16 4.33
N GLY A 86 7.13 8.00 4.09
CA GLY A 86 8.43 7.54 3.64
C GLY A 86 9.24 7.00 4.82
N HIS A 87 9.74 5.78 4.69
CA HIS A 87 10.61 5.17 5.69
C HIS A 87 12.06 5.09 5.19
N PRO A 88 13.07 5.17 6.08
CA PRO A 88 14.43 4.74 5.77
C PRO A 88 14.46 3.33 5.15
N LYS A 89 15.44 3.07 4.29
CA LYS A 89 15.66 1.73 3.72
C LYS A 89 15.81 0.71 4.85
N GLY A 90 15.07 -0.40 4.78
CA GLY A 90 15.03 -1.45 5.79
C GLY A 90 13.79 -1.38 6.69
N GLU A 91 13.36 -0.18 7.10
CA GLU A 91 12.22 -0.04 8.02
C GLU A 91 10.89 -0.38 7.34
N PHE A 92 10.74 -0.06 6.05
CA PHE A 92 9.57 -0.45 5.27
C PHE A 92 9.34 -1.98 5.30
N ARG A 93 10.42 -2.76 5.16
CA ARG A 93 10.36 -4.23 5.23
C ARG A 93 9.86 -4.71 6.58
N THR A 94 10.45 -4.20 7.66
CA THR A 94 10.07 -4.60 9.02
C THR A 94 8.60 -4.31 9.29
N ARG A 95 8.13 -3.12 8.92
CA ARG A 95 6.72 -2.74 9.08
C ARG A 95 5.78 -3.63 8.29
N LEU A 96 6.13 -3.93 7.03
CA LEU A 96 5.32 -4.79 6.18
C LEU A 96 5.24 -6.22 6.75
N GLN A 97 6.36 -6.75 7.24
CA GLN A 97 6.40 -8.06 7.90
C GLN A 97 5.61 -8.08 9.20
N SER A 98 5.62 -7.02 10.00
CA SER A 98 4.79 -6.92 11.21
C SER A 98 3.30 -7.07 10.88
N VAL A 99 2.81 -6.33 9.88
CA VAL A 99 1.40 -6.41 9.44
C VAL A 99 1.04 -7.82 8.96
N ILE A 100 1.92 -8.47 8.20
CA ILE A 100 1.67 -9.82 7.68
C ILE A 100 1.72 -10.86 8.80
N GLY A 101 2.68 -10.73 9.72
CA GLY A 101 2.90 -11.66 10.82
C GLY A 101 1.77 -11.63 11.85
N GLU A 102 1.24 -10.46 12.17
CA GLU A 102 0.10 -10.28 13.08
C GLU A 102 -1.19 -10.96 12.57
N ASN A 103 -1.35 -11.05 11.25
CA ASN A 103 -2.53 -11.64 10.60
C ASN A 103 -2.33 -13.11 10.16
N SER A 104 -1.16 -13.69 10.45
CA SER A 104 -0.83 -15.10 10.12
C SER A 104 -0.99 -16.06 11.31
N ASN A 105 -1.43 -15.57 12.46
CA ASN A 105 -1.74 -16.34 13.69
C ASN A 105 -3.25 -16.39 13.93
#